data_AF-A0A4Y1Q795-F1
#
_entry.id   AF-A0A4Y1Q795-F1
#
_cell.length_a   1.000
_cell.length_b   1.000
_cell.length_c   1.000
_cell.angle_alpha   90.00
_cell.angle_beta   90.00
_cell.angle_gamma   90.00
#
_symmetry.space_group_name_H-M   'P 1'
#
loop_
_entity.id
_entity.type
_entity.pdbx_description
1 polymer ?
#
loop_
_entity_poly.entity_id
_entity_poly.type
_entity_poly.pdbx_seq_one_letter_code
_entity_poly.pdbx_strand_id
1 'polypeptide(L)' 'FGDYFKKEAITFSWELLTKVYNLPTERLYVTYFAGDPQNGIPCDDEARQTWLDLGMYPTHVIPSKFNFW' A
#
# COMPACT_ATOMS: atom_id res chain seq x y z
N PHE A 1 -19.87 -5.94 -5.09
CA PHE A 1 -19.12 -5.29 -3.99
C PHE A 1 -18.77 -6.38 -3.00
N GLY A 2 -17.50 -6.49 -2.60
CA GLY A 2 -17.02 -7.55 -1.69
C GLY A 2 -16.27 -8.70 -2.37
N ASP A 3 -15.99 -8.60 -3.67
CA ASP A 3 -15.31 -9.67 -4.43
C ASP A 3 -13.79 -9.69 -4.24
N TYR A 4 -13.22 -8.57 -3.80
CA TYR A 4 -11.80 -8.41 -3.50
C TYR A 4 -11.58 -7.31 -2.46
N PHE A 5 -10.37 -7.26 -1.87
CA PHE A 5 -10.02 -6.23 -0.90
C PHE A 5 -8.61 -5.70 -1.14
N LYS A 6 -7.80 -5.52 -0.10
CA LYS A 6 -6.51 -4.85 -0.19
C LYS A 6 -5.53 -5.56 -1.10
N LYS A 7 -5.37 -6.89 -0.94
CA LYS A 7 -4.35 -7.65 -1.67
C LYS A 7 -4.51 -7.53 -3.17
N GLU A 8 -5.71 -7.77 -3.68
CA GLU A 8 -6.01 -7.70 -5.10
C GLU A 8 -5.98 -6.24 -5.58
N ALA A 9 -6.57 -5.30 -4.83
CA ALA A 9 -6.59 -3.89 -5.21
C ALA A 9 -5.17 -3.30 -5.36
N ILE A 10 -4.28 -3.62 -4.43
CA ILE A 10 -2.87 -3.22 -4.46
C ILE A 10 -2.15 -3.89 -5.65
N THR A 11 -2.40 -5.18 -5.88
CA THR A 11 -1.81 -5.92 -7.02
C THR A 11 -2.21 -5.32 -8.36
N PHE A 12 -3.51 -5.02 -8.55
CA PHE A 12 -4.01 -4.40 -9.77
C PHE A 12 -3.44 -2.99 -9.97
N SER A 13 -3.34 -2.20 -8.90
CA SER A 13 -2.73 -0.87 -8.95
C SER A 13 -1.26 -0.95 -9.36
N TRP A 14 -0.51 -1.91 -8.80
CA TRP A 14 0.89 -2.14 -9.15
C TRP A 14 1.07 -2.55 -10.61
N GLU A 15 0.26 -3.50 -11.10
CA GLU A 15 0.31 -3.97 -12.48
C GLU A 15 0.02 -2.83 -13.46
N LEU A 16 -1.04 -2.05 -13.20
CA LEU A 16 -1.41 -0.92 -14.04
C LEU A 16 -0.26 0.10 -14.15
N LEU A 17 0.31 0.51 -13.01
CA LEU A 17 1.35 1.55 -12.99
C LEU A 17 2.67 1.05 -13.59
N THR A 18 3.09 -0.18 -13.27
CA THR A 18 4.44 -0.67 -13.61
C THR A 18 4.50 -1.49 -14.89
N LYS A 19 3.43 -2.20 -15.27
CA LYS A 19 3.40 -3.07 -16.45
C LYS A 19 2.68 -2.43 -17.63
N VAL A 20 1.53 -1.80 -17.38
CA VAL A 20 0.75 -1.17 -18.46
C VAL A 20 1.33 0.21 -18.80
N TYR A 21 1.50 1.07 -17.79
CA TYR A 21 2.05 2.42 -17.98
C TYR A 21 3.57 2.48 -17.95
N ASN A 22 4.25 1.38 -17.59
CA ASN A 22 5.71 1.30 -17.56
C ASN A 22 6.36 2.43 -16.73
N LEU A 23 5.73 2.82 -15.62
CA LEU A 23 6.30 3.80 -14.72
C LEU A 23 7.50 3.20 -13.98
N PRO A 24 8.59 3.96 -13.81
CA PRO A 24 9.77 3.49 -13.08
C PRO A 24 9.41 3.28 -11.61
N THR A 25 9.67 2.09 -11.08
CA THR A 25 9.25 1.71 -9.72
C THR A 25 9.97 2.51 -8.64
N GLU A 26 11.19 2.97 -8.91
CA GLU A 26 11.98 3.85 -8.05
C GLU A 26 11.37 5.26 -7.90
N ARG A 27 10.38 5.61 -8.71
CA ARG A 27 9.64 6.88 -8.60
C ARG A 27 8.32 6.74 -7.86
N LEU A 28 7.91 5.52 -7.55
CA LEU A 28 6.65 5.25 -6.86
C LEU A 28 6.86 5.24 -5.36
N TYR A 29 5.96 5.92 -4.66
CA TYR A 29 5.87 5.98 -3.20
C TYR A 29 4.44 5.71 -2.81
N VAL A 30 4.27 4.96 -1.73
CA VAL A 30 2.95 4.62 -1.19
C VAL A 30 2.92 4.90 0.29
N THR A 31 1.72 5.15 0.80
CA THR A 31 1.48 5.33 2.23
C THR A 31 0.50 4.27 2.71
N TYR A 32 0.69 3.81 3.95
CA TYR A 32 -0.25 2.91 4.64
C TYR A 32 -0.62 3.49 5.99
N PHE A 33 -1.75 3.04 6.54
CA PHE A 33 -2.24 3.55 7.81
C PHE A 33 -1.33 3.10 8.96
N ALA A 34 -0.77 4.07 9.69
CA ALA A 34 0.14 3.82 10.79
C ALA A 34 -0.54 3.27 12.06
N GLY A 35 -1.87 3.23 12.09
CA GLY A 35 -2.64 2.96 13.30
C GLY A 35 -2.96 4.25 14.07
N ASP A 36 -3.93 4.13 14.97
CA ASP A 36 -4.27 5.14 15.95
C ASP A 36 -4.40 4.48 17.34
N PRO A 37 -3.30 4.42 18.11
CA PRO A 37 -3.31 3.83 19.44
C PRO A 37 -4.25 4.54 20.42
N GLN A 38 -4.54 5.83 20.23
CA GLN A 38 -5.44 6.57 21.13
C GLN A 38 -6.88 6.10 20.98
N ASN A 39 -7.25 5.67 19.78
CA ASN A 39 -8.56 5.13 19.45
C ASN A 39 -8.57 3.59 19.37
N GLY A 40 -7.48 2.93 19.74
CA GLY A 40 -7.36 1.46 19.71
C GLY A 40 -7.35 0.85 18.30
N ILE A 41 -7.04 1.64 17.27
CA ILE A 41 -7.01 1.17 15.89
C ILE A 41 -5.58 0.71 15.54
N PRO A 42 -5.37 -0.55 15.14
CA PRO A 42 -4.05 -1.05 14.81
C PRO A 42 -3.51 -0.49 13.49
N CYS A 43 -2.21 -0.64 13.30
CA CYS A 43 -1.52 -0.39 12.04
C CYS A 43 -2.05 -1.30 10.91
N ASP A 44 -2.09 -0.79 9.68
CA ASP A 44 -2.42 -1.60 8.50
C ASP A 44 -1.21 -2.37 7.98
N ASP A 45 -0.81 -3.40 8.75
CA ASP A 45 0.33 -4.26 8.40
C ASP A 45 0.06 -5.08 7.12
N GLU A 46 -1.19 -5.37 6.80
CA GLU A 46 -1.59 -6.09 5.59
C GLU A 46 -1.27 -5.28 4.33
N ALA A 47 -1.65 -4.00 4.30
CA ALA A 47 -1.31 -3.12 3.19
C ALA A 47 0.21 -2.94 3.06
N ARG A 48 0.92 -2.72 4.18
CA ARG A 48 2.38 -2.61 4.20
C ARG A 48 3.04 -3.83 3.58
N GLN A 49 2.68 -5.03 4.04
CA GLN A 49 3.32 -6.26 3.58
C GLN A 49 3.02 -6.53 2.11
N THR A 50 1.79 -6.28 1.65
CA THR A 50 1.41 -6.48 0.25
C THR A 50 2.26 -5.63 -0.70
N TRP A 51 2.53 -4.37 -0.36
CA TRP A 51 3.39 -3.51 -1.19
C TRP A 51 4.85 -4.01 -1.23
N LEU A 52 5.37 -4.48 -0.09
CA LEU A 52 6.72 -5.04 -0.02
C LEU A 52 6.86 -6.33 -0.83
N ASP A 53 5.87 -7.22 -0.77
CA ASP A 53 5.85 -8.49 -1.51
C ASP A 53 5.84 -8.28 -3.03
N LEU A 54 5.28 -7.15 -3.50
CA LEU A 54 5.28 -6.76 -4.92
C LEU A 54 6.61 -6.15 -5.40
N GLY A 55 7.58 -5.99 -4.49
CA GLY A 55 8.93 -5.50 -4.80
C GLY A 55 9.10 -4.00 -4.65
N MET A 56 8.22 -3.30 -3.92
CA MET A 56 8.50 -1.91 -3.54
C MET A 56 9.70 -1.82 -2.61
N TYR A 57 10.49 -0.77 -2.77
CA TYR A 57 11.57 -0.46 -1.84
C TYR A 57 11.00 -0.17 -0.45
N PRO A 58 11.55 -0.77 0.63
CA PRO A 58 11.07 -0.52 1.99
C PRO A 58 11.05 0.97 2.38
N THR A 59 11.99 1.75 1.84
CA THR A 59 12.07 3.21 2.03
C THR A 59 10.93 3.99 1.36
N HIS A 60 10.18 3.37 0.44
CA HIS A 60 9.09 4.00 -0.31
C HIS A 60 7.70 3.59 0.20
N VAL A 61 7.63 2.74 1.24
CA VAL A 61 6.39 2.31 1.89
C VAL A 61 6.29 3.00 3.24
N ILE A 62 5.58 4.14 3.27
CA ILE A 62 5.67 5.12 4.35
C ILE A 62 4.46 5.02 5.30
N PRO A 63 4.63 4.85 6.62
CA PRO A 63 3.53 4.91 7.57
C PRO A 63 2.98 6.33 7.68
N SER A 64 1.66 6.48 7.69
CA SER A 64 1.00 7.78 7.86
C SER A 64 -0.25 7.68 8.74
N LYS A 65 -0.39 8.60 9.70
CA LYS A 65 -1.58 8.73 10.56
C LYS A 65 -2.79 9.35 9.84
N PHE A 66 -2.57 9.98 8.69
CA PHE A 66 -3.62 10.63 7.91
C PHE A 66 -4.23 9.70 6.84
N ASN A 67 -3.87 8.41 6.87
CA ASN A 67 -4.32 7.41 5.90
C ASN A 67 -5.58 6.66 6.37
N PHE A 68 -6.51 7.38 6.99
CA PHE A 68 -7.84 6.88 7.36
C PHE A 68 -8.87 7.77 6.66
N TRP A 69 -9.59 7.21 5.68
CA TRP A 69 -10.58 7.91 4.84
C TRP A 69 -12.01 7.63 5.30
#